data_AF-A0A1Q9YJ32-F1
#
_entry.id   AF-A0A1Q9YJ32-F1
#
_cell.length_a   1.000
_cell.length_b   1.000
_cell.length_c   1.000
_cell.angle_alpha   90.00
_cell.angle_beta   90.00
_cell.angle_gamma   90.00
#
_symmetry.space_group_name_H-M   'P 1'
#
loop_
_entity.id
_entity.type
_entity.pdbx_description
1 polymer ?
#
loop_
_entity_poly.entity_id
_entity_poly.type
_entity_poly.pdbx_seq_one_letter_code
_entity_poly.pdbx_strand_id
1 'polypeptide(L)'
;MSNPVRVLECLTAFMEECKEGKITWKSLIRKLHAETGCQVSEEEIHDLLLQSEMPGSDSQMDSGYIEDVDSAVSQLLKSLDENQEQLKNAILNFEFDPPTMDWKTDHIYMIVDRDRHSFKENQYDEVLTKCNTLNIRFCPTNPCFELWLLLHFRKLNEAELDNILENRKVKNQEMGGKRAKKTYTEFILCQHLPGYKKKHVNTNLLLSKLDNALANASGLPEDPLLLKNQVGSAVPRLIRDLRDAEKDSHTG
;
A
#
# COMPACT_ATOMS: atom_id res chain seq x y z
N MET A 1 11.91 3.07 -1.90
CA MET A 1 10.59 3.73 -1.80
C MET A 1 9.57 2.76 -2.35
N SER A 2 8.42 2.60 -1.69
CA SER A 2 7.34 1.75 -2.24
C SER A 2 6.83 2.38 -3.53
N ASN A 3 6.82 1.62 -4.63
CA ASN A 3 6.28 2.06 -5.90
C ASN A 3 4.79 1.66 -5.93
N PRO A 4 3.85 2.63 -5.92
CA PRO A 4 2.41 2.33 -5.90
C PRO A 4 1.98 1.49 -7.12
N VAL A 5 2.68 1.59 -8.24
CA VAL A 5 2.43 0.76 -9.43
C VAL A 5 2.76 -0.70 -9.14
N ARG A 6 3.88 -1.00 -8.46
CA ARG A 6 4.23 -2.39 -8.08
C ARG A 6 3.22 -2.98 -7.11
N VAL A 7 2.70 -2.18 -6.17
CA VAL A 7 1.65 -2.64 -5.25
C VAL A 7 0.38 -3.00 -6.03
N LEU A 8 -0.01 -2.18 -7.00
CA LEU A 8 -1.16 -2.48 -7.85
C LEU A 8 -0.94 -3.71 -8.74
N GLU A 9 0.27 -3.93 -9.26
CA GLU A 9 0.58 -5.17 -9.99
C GLU A 9 0.40 -6.41 -9.11
N CYS A 10 0.87 -6.36 -7.86
CA CYS A 10 0.66 -7.46 -6.91
C CYS A 10 -0.82 -7.66 -6.58
N LEU A 11 -1.58 -6.57 -6.36
CA LEU A 11 -3.02 -6.66 -6.13
C LEU A 11 -3.78 -7.19 -7.35
N THR A 12 -3.37 -6.79 -8.56
CA THR A 12 -3.96 -7.29 -9.81
C THR A 12 -3.77 -8.80 -9.91
N ALA A 13 -2.53 -9.28 -9.71
CA ALA A 13 -2.22 -10.69 -9.73
C ALA A 13 -2.99 -11.47 -8.65
N PHE A 14 -3.05 -10.95 -7.43
CA PHE A 14 -3.86 -11.51 -6.33
C PHE A 14 -5.33 -11.64 -6.74
N MET A 15 -5.92 -10.61 -7.34
CA MET A 15 -7.31 -10.60 -7.77
C MET A 15 -7.60 -11.57 -8.91
N GLU A 16 -6.64 -11.76 -9.82
CA GLU A 16 -6.71 -12.77 -10.88
C GLU A 16 -6.59 -14.19 -10.30
N GLU A 17 -5.69 -14.41 -9.34
CA GLU A 17 -5.56 -15.67 -8.60
C GLU A 17 -6.86 -16.05 -7.89
N CYS A 18 -7.54 -15.09 -7.24
CA CYS A 18 -8.85 -15.30 -6.62
C CYS A 18 -9.93 -15.70 -7.65
N LYS A 19 -9.89 -15.15 -8.86
CA LYS A 19 -10.92 -15.39 -9.89
C LYS A 19 -10.72 -16.71 -10.62
N GLU A 20 -9.48 -16.98 -11.01
CA GLU A 20 -9.14 -18.11 -11.87
C GLU A 20 -8.80 -19.36 -11.08
N GLY A 21 -8.47 -19.22 -9.78
CA GLY A 21 -7.96 -20.33 -8.97
C GLY A 21 -6.60 -20.83 -9.46
N LYS A 22 -5.83 -19.98 -10.15
CA LYS A 22 -4.57 -20.32 -10.81
C LYS A 22 -3.51 -19.26 -10.51
N ILE A 23 -2.25 -19.69 -10.43
CA ILE A 23 -1.10 -18.81 -10.24
C ILE A 23 -0.34 -18.61 -11.54
N THR A 24 0.26 -17.44 -11.74
CA THR A 24 1.18 -17.17 -12.85
C THR A 24 2.63 -17.42 -12.44
N TRP A 25 3.53 -17.64 -13.40
CA TRP A 25 4.97 -17.76 -13.12
C TRP A 25 5.53 -16.54 -12.39
N LYS A 26 5.15 -15.34 -12.82
CA LYS A 26 5.53 -14.08 -12.17
C LYS A 26 5.06 -14.02 -10.71
N SER A 27 3.86 -14.50 -10.42
CA SER A 27 3.36 -14.61 -9.04
C SER A 27 4.14 -15.63 -8.21
N LEU A 28 4.46 -16.79 -8.78
CA LEU A 28 5.27 -17.82 -8.11
C LEU A 28 6.63 -17.25 -7.70
N ILE A 29 7.35 -16.60 -8.64
CA ILE A 29 8.65 -15.97 -8.38
C ILE A 29 8.55 -14.99 -7.21
N ARG A 30 7.53 -14.12 -7.20
CA ARG A 30 7.33 -13.13 -6.14
C ARG A 30 7.02 -13.75 -4.79
N LYS A 31 6.19 -14.80 -4.76
CA LYS A 31 5.85 -15.52 -3.53
C LYS A 31 7.08 -16.24 -2.96
N LEU A 32 7.86 -16.92 -3.80
CA LEU A 32 9.13 -17.55 -3.38
C LEU A 32 10.15 -16.52 -2.91
N HIS A 33 10.32 -15.40 -3.62
CA HIS A 33 11.17 -14.28 -3.19
C HIS A 33 10.79 -13.80 -1.78
N ALA A 34 9.50 -13.61 -1.52
CA ALA A 34 9.01 -13.21 -0.21
C ALA A 34 9.26 -14.29 0.87
N GLU A 35 9.06 -15.57 0.53
CA GLU A 35 9.25 -16.70 1.46
C GLU A 35 10.72 -16.89 1.86
N THR A 36 11.67 -16.51 0.99
CA THR A 36 13.11 -16.44 1.35
C THR A 36 13.47 -15.26 2.26
N GLY A 37 12.50 -14.46 2.71
CA GLY A 37 12.75 -13.21 3.42
C GLY A 37 13.48 -12.17 2.55
N CYS A 38 13.24 -12.19 1.24
CA CYS A 38 13.90 -11.36 0.24
C CYS A 38 15.43 -11.56 0.11
N GLN A 39 15.95 -12.71 0.54
CA GLN A 39 17.39 -13.01 0.47
C GLN A 39 17.83 -13.50 -0.92
N VAL A 40 16.94 -14.13 -1.67
CA VAL A 40 17.15 -14.59 -3.05
C VAL A 40 16.40 -13.64 -3.98
N SER A 41 17.01 -13.13 -5.05
CA SER A 41 16.34 -12.12 -5.90
C SER A 41 15.27 -12.73 -6.81
N GLU A 42 14.32 -11.91 -7.28
CA GLU A 42 13.32 -12.35 -8.26
C GLU A 42 14.01 -12.81 -9.57
N GLU A 43 15.10 -12.16 -9.97
CA GLU A 43 15.89 -12.51 -11.15
C GLU A 43 16.60 -13.86 -11.02
N GLU A 44 17.14 -14.18 -9.84
CA GLU A 44 17.80 -15.48 -9.62
C GLU A 44 16.79 -16.64 -9.72
N ILE A 45 15.61 -16.47 -9.13
CA ILE A 45 14.54 -17.48 -9.20
C ILE A 45 14.05 -17.63 -10.65
N HIS A 46 13.92 -16.52 -11.37
CA HIS A 46 13.56 -16.51 -12.79
C HIS A 46 14.56 -17.27 -13.65
N ASP A 47 15.86 -17.01 -13.47
CA ASP A 47 16.92 -17.67 -14.25
C ASP A 47 16.98 -19.18 -13.98
N LEU A 48 16.73 -19.62 -12.74
CA LEU A 48 16.64 -21.04 -12.39
C LEU A 48 15.43 -21.73 -13.03
N LEU A 49 14.28 -21.05 -13.07
CA LEU A 49 13.09 -21.56 -13.75
C LEU A 49 13.37 -21.78 -15.24
N LEU A 50 14.00 -20.80 -15.92
CA LEU A 50 14.40 -20.95 -17.31
C LEU A 50 15.40 -22.11 -17.53
N GLN A 51 16.35 -22.30 -16.61
CA GLN A 51 17.27 -23.45 -16.66
C GLN A 51 16.55 -24.79 -16.44
N SER A 52 15.45 -24.80 -15.69
CA SER A 52 14.61 -25.98 -15.49
C SER A 52 13.67 -26.30 -16.67
N GLU A 53 13.82 -25.62 -17.82
CA GLU A 53 12.96 -25.72 -19.01
C GLU A 53 11.49 -25.30 -18.76
N MET A 54 11.25 -24.49 -17.73
CA MET A 54 9.91 -24.04 -17.34
C MET A 54 9.83 -22.51 -17.23
N PRO A 55 8.88 -21.84 -17.91
CA PRO A 55 7.97 -22.35 -18.93
C PRO A 55 8.64 -22.48 -20.31
N GLY A 56 8.00 -23.19 -21.24
CA GLY A 56 8.54 -23.47 -22.59
C GLY A 56 8.86 -22.25 -23.47
N SER A 57 8.58 -21.02 -23.02
CA SER A 57 9.06 -19.77 -23.62
C SER A 57 9.04 -18.59 -22.64
N ASP A 58 9.91 -17.59 -22.84
CA ASP A 58 9.91 -16.33 -22.07
C ASP A 58 8.54 -15.63 -22.04
N SER A 59 7.79 -15.68 -23.14
CA SER A 59 6.44 -15.10 -23.21
C SER A 59 5.43 -15.73 -22.26
N GLN A 60 5.61 -17.01 -21.91
CA GLN A 60 4.77 -17.70 -20.93
C GLN A 60 5.18 -17.33 -19.49
N MET A 61 6.42 -16.92 -19.25
CA MET A 61 6.89 -16.49 -17.93
C MET A 61 6.20 -15.20 -17.47
N ASP A 62 5.95 -14.28 -18.41
CA ASP A 62 5.41 -12.96 -18.09
C ASP A 62 3.93 -12.94 -17.74
N SER A 63 3.14 -13.87 -18.29
CA SER A 63 1.67 -13.85 -18.16
C SER A 63 0.98 -15.22 -18.17
N GLY A 64 1.74 -16.30 -18.31
CA GLY A 64 1.20 -17.66 -18.35
C GLY A 64 0.81 -18.15 -16.96
N TYR A 65 -0.36 -18.80 -16.88
CA TYR A 65 -0.73 -19.60 -15.72
C TYR A 65 0.11 -20.88 -15.65
N ILE A 66 0.40 -21.32 -14.44
CA ILE A 66 1.03 -22.60 -14.17
C ILE A 66 -0.07 -23.67 -14.18
N GLU A 67 0.00 -24.61 -15.13
CA GLU A 67 -0.98 -25.70 -15.25
C GLU A 67 -0.90 -26.69 -14.09
N ASP A 68 0.33 -27.01 -13.67
CA ASP A 68 0.64 -27.94 -12.59
C ASP A 68 1.72 -27.31 -11.70
N VAL A 69 1.28 -26.75 -10.58
CA VAL A 69 2.13 -26.06 -9.61
C VAL A 69 3.11 -27.04 -8.94
N ASP A 70 2.63 -28.24 -8.60
CA ASP A 70 3.45 -29.25 -7.93
C ASP A 70 4.59 -29.72 -8.84
N SER A 71 4.29 -29.92 -10.13
CA SER A 71 5.31 -30.23 -11.14
C SER A 71 6.32 -29.09 -11.30
N ALA A 72 5.86 -27.84 -11.37
CA ALA A 72 6.73 -26.67 -11.49
C ALA A 72 7.71 -26.54 -10.30
N VAL A 73 7.18 -26.62 -9.08
CA VAL A 73 7.94 -26.56 -7.83
C VAL A 73 8.89 -27.75 -7.72
N SER A 74 8.45 -28.96 -8.11
CA SER A 74 9.29 -30.16 -8.13
C SER A 74 10.44 -30.09 -9.14
N GLN A 75 10.24 -29.43 -10.29
CA GLN A 75 11.28 -29.23 -11.28
C GLN A 75 12.31 -28.19 -10.81
N LEU A 76 11.83 -27.08 -10.25
CA LEU A 76 12.70 -26.06 -9.66
C LEU A 76 13.55 -26.63 -8.53
N LEU A 77 12.98 -27.52 -7.69
CA LEU A 77 13.72 -28.19 -6.63
C LEU A 77 14.88 -29.07 -7.17
N LYS A 78 14.72 -29.67 -8.36
CA LYS A 78 15.75 -30.52 -8.99
C LYS A 78 16.89 -29.71 -9.61
N SER A 79 16.66 -28.45 -9.96
CA SER A 79 17.66 -27.56 -10.53
C SER A 79 18.47 -26.79 -9.48
N LEU A 80 18.20 -26.98 -8.18
CA LEU A 80 18.94 -26.28 -7.12
C LEU A 80 20.29 -26.93 -6.81
N ASP A 81 21.26 -26.06 -6.54
CA ASP A 81 22.58 -26.44 -6.04
C ASP A 81 22.60 -26.50 -4.50
N GLU A 82 23.61 -27.17 -3.91
CA GLU A 82 23.78 -27.28 -2.45
C GLU A 82 23.88 -25.93 -1.71
N ASN A 83 24.22 -24.85 -2.42
CA ASN A 83 24.38 -23.52 -1.85
C ASN A 83 23.05 -22.74 -1.75
N GLN A 84 21.93 -23.27 -2.26
CA GLN A 84 20.64 -22.55 -2.37
C GLN A 84 19.62 -22.99 -1.31
N GLU A 85 20.08 -23.18 -0.07
CA GLU A 85 19.28 -23.73 1.03
C GLU A 85 18.05 -22.86 1.36
N GLN A 86 18.12 -21.54 1.24
CA GLN A 86 16.97 -20.64 1.48
C GLN A 86 15.87 -20.87 0.46
N LEU A 87 16.21 -20.90 -0.83
CA LEU A 87 15.24 -21.13 -1.90
C LEU A 87 14.65 -22.53 -1.81
N LYS A 88 15.48 -23.53 -1.49
CA LYS A 88 15.03 -24.90 -1.24
C LYS A 88 13.98 -24.97 -0.14
N ASN A 89 14.21 -24.31 1.00
CA ASN A 89 13.23 -24.25 2.08
C ASN A 89 11.96 -23.50 1.67
N ALA A 90 12.07 -22.39 0.93
CA ALA A 90 10.92 -21.67 0.40
C ALA A 90 10.06 -22.54 -0.52
N ILE A 91 10.67 -23.30 -1.43
CA ILE A 91 10.01 -24.22 -2.35
C ILE A 91 9.33 -25.38 -1.62
N LEU A 92 10.01 -25.98 -0.63
CA LEU A 92 9.45 -27.08 0.16
C LEU A 92 8.25 -26.67 1.02
N ASN A 93 8.21 -25.41 1.44
CA ASN A 93 7.09 -24.84 2.20
C ASN A 93 6.03 -24.20 1.29
N PHE A 94 6.26 -24.15 -0.02
CA PHE A 94 5.33 -23.51 -0.94
C PHE A 94 4.15 -24.43 -1.22
N GLU A 95 2.97 -24.00 -0.81
CA GLU A 95 1.70 -24.59 -1.17
C GLU A 95 0.85 -23.50 -1.83
N PHE A 96 0.33 -23.77 -3.04
CA PHE A 96 -0.58 -22.84 -3.68
C PHE A 96 -2.00 -23.10 -3.21
N ASP A 97 -2.41 -22.33 -2.21
CA ASP A 97 -3.80 -22.15 -1.83
C ASP A 97 -4.31 -20.84 -2.45
N PRO A 98 -5.22 -20.90 -3.47
CA PRO A 98 -5.75 -19.70 -4.08
C PRO A 98 -6.45 -18.83 -3.03
N PRO A 99 -6.11 -17.53 -2.92
CA PRO A 99 -6.81 -16.64 -2.00
C PRO A 99 -8.31 -16.58 -2.36
N THR A 100 -9.16 -16.45 -1.35
CA THR A 100 -10.60 -16.32 -1.52
C THR A 100 -11.05 -14.89 -1.24
N MET A 101 -11.99 -14.40 -2.03
CA MET A 101 -12.62 -13.09 -1.83
C MET A 101 -14.08 -13.14 -2.28
N ASP A 102 -14.99 -12.72 -1.42
CA ASP A 102 -16.38 -12.49 -1.80
C ASP A 102 -16.50 -11.11 -2.43
N TRP A 103 -16.58 -11.08 -3.75
CA TRP A 103 -16.67 -9.85 -4.55
C TRP A 103 -17.88 -8.96 -4.24
N LYS A 104 -18.89 -9.47 -3.51
CA LYS A 104 -20.06 -8.69 -3.10
C LYS A 104 -19.85 -7.98 -1.77
N THR A 105 -19.13 -8.60 -0.84
CA THR A 105 -19.01 -8.12 0.55
C THR A 105 -17.62 -7.61 0.88
N ASP A 106 -16.59 -8.17 0.25
CA ASP A 106 -15.20 -7.82 0.52
C ASP A 106 -14.81 -6.57 -0.27
N HIS A 107 -14.04 -5.72 0.40
CA HIS A 107 -13.58 -4.45 -0.14
C HIS A 107 -12.08 -4.30 0.10
N ILE A 108 -11.33 -4.07 -0.97
CA ILE A 108 -9.90 -3.77 -0.89
C ILE A 108 -9.72 -2.26 -0.78
N TYR A 109 -9.00 -1.81 0.24
CA TYR A 109 -8.62 -0.41 0.42
C TYR A 109 -7.12 -0.23 0.24
N MET A 110 -6.74 0.75 -0.57
CA MET A 110 -5.33 1.12 -0.76
C MET A 110 -5.07 2.48 -0.11
N ILE A 111 -4.55 2.47 1.12
CA ILE A 111 -4.21 3.70 1.85
C ILE A 111 -2.84 4.18 1.39
N VAL A 112 -2.77 5.43 0.92
CA VAL A 112 -1.54 6.00 0.37
C VAL A 112 -1.18 7.32 1.05
N ASP A 113 0.00 7.34 1.65
CA ASP A 113 0.65 8.58 2.07
C ASP A 113 1.20 9.29 0.83
N ARG A 114 0.51 10.35 0.38
CA ARG A 114 1.02 11.16 -0.72
C ARG A 114 2.10 12.05 -0.16
N ASP A 115 3.35 11.65 -0.20
CA ASP A 115 4.42 12.63 -0.12
C ASP A 115 4.45 13.37 -1.48
N ARG A 116 3.94 14.61 -1.51
CA ARG A 116 3.75 15.42 -2.73
C ARG A 116 5.01 15.50 -3.60
N HIS A 117 6.20 15.36 -3.01
CA HIS A 117 7.47 15.39 -3.75
C HIS A 117 7.90 14.03 -4.33
N SER A 118 7.21 12.95 -4.00
CA SER A 118 7.58 11.58 -4.37
C SER A 118 6.73 10.97 -5.49
N PHE A 119 5.53 11.50 -5.75
CA PHE A 119 4.64 11.03 -6.81
C PHE A 119 4.78 11.89 -8.07
N LYS A 120 5.14 11.27 -9.20
CA LYS A 120 4.98 11.94 -10.50
C LYS A 120 3.49 12.03 -10.84
N GLU A 121 3.09 13.09 -11.54
CA GLU A 121 1.67 13.35 -11.82
C GLU A 121 1.01 12.22 -12.63
N ASN A 122 1.70 11.71 -13.64
CA ASN A 122 1.24 10.60 -14.48
C ASN A 122 1.01 9.30 -13.67
N GLN A 123 1.82 9.05 -12.64
CA GLN A 123 1.67 7.87 -11.78
C GLN A 123 0.38 7.92 -10.96
N TYR A 124 -0.07 9.11 -10.55
CA TYR A 124 -1.31 9.22 -9.77
C TYR A 124 -2.54 8.85 -10.60
N ASP A 125 -2.61 9.37 -11.83
CA ASP A 125 -3.74 9.12 -12.72
C ASP A 125 -3.78 7.64 -13.13
N GLU A 126 -2.62 7.03 -13.37
CA GLU A 126 -2.50 5.58 -13.62
C GLU A 126 -3.01 4.77 -12.42
N VAL A 127 -2.57 5.10 -11.21
CA VAL A 127 -2.99 4.42 -9.97
C VAL A 127 -4.50 4.57 -9.76
N LEU A 128 -5.04 5.77 -9.90
CA LEU A 128 -6.47 6.04 -9.74
C LEU A 128 -7.30 5.26 -10.77
N THR A 129 -6.87 5.26 -12.04
CA THR A 129 -7.56 4.54 -13.11
C THR A 129 -7.56 3.03 -12.83
N LYS A 130 -6.41 2.46 -12.49
CA LYS A 130 -6.28 1.03 -12.15
C LYS A 130 -7.14 0.66 -10.93
N CYS A 131 -7.11 1.47 -9.87
CA CYS A 131 -7.95 1.25 -8.69
C CYS A 131 -9.44 1.21 -9.06
N ASN A 132 -9.91 2.16 -9.87
CA ASN A 132 -11.30 2.20 -10.30
C ASN A 132 -11.67 0.96 -11.14
N THR A 133 -10.82 0.55 -12.08
CA THR A 133 -11.06 -0.64 -12.92
C THR A 133 -11.11 -1.93 -12.09
N LEU A 134 -10.29 -2.02 -11.04
CA LEU A 134 -10.21 -3.18 -10.17
C LEU A 134 -11.18 -3.13 -8.99
N ASN A 135 -12.02 -2.08 -8.88
CA ASN A 135 -12.89 -1.86 -7.71
C ASN A 135 -12.11 -1.80 -6.37
N ILE A 136 -10.88 -1.26 -6.40
CA ILE A 136 -10.06 -0.98 -5.22
C ILE A 136 -10.39 0.44 -4.74
N ARG A 137 -10.75 0.57 -3.47
CA ARG A 137 -11.04 1.87 -2.84
C ARG A 137 -9.73 2.59 -2.55
N PHE A 138 -9.36 3.54 -3.41
CA PHE A 138 -8.14 4.32 -3.27
C PHE A 138 -8.28 5.40 -2.20
N CYS A 139 -7.42 5.35 -1.17
CA CYS A 139 -7.48 6.18 0.02
C CYS A 139 -6.22 7.04 0.23
N PRO A 140 -5.96 8.04 -0.64
CA PRO A 140 -4.83 8.93 -0.46
C PRO A 140 -5.07 9.98 0.64
N THR A 141 -3.99 10.47 1.24
CA THR A 141 -3.99 11.72 2.04
C THR A 141 -2.97 12.69 1.46
N ASN A 142 -3.39 13.91 1.13
CA ASN A 142 -2.57 14.93 0.47
C ASN A 142 -2.52 16.19 1.35
N PRO A 143 -1.33 16.68 1.75
CA PRO A 143 0.00 16.47 1.16
C PRO A 143 0.88 15.44 1.87
N CYS A 144 0.36 14.78 2.91
CA CYS A 144 0.98 13.67 3.64
C CYS A 144 0.01 13.13 4.70
N PHE A 145 0.26 11.93 5.22
CA PHE A 145 -0.58 11.28 6.21
C PHE A 145 -0.67 12.03 7.55
N GLU A 146 0.36 12.81 7.92
CA GLU A 146 0.30 13.67 9.12
C GLU A 146 -0.86 14.67 9.10
N LEU A 147 -1.39 15.02 7.92
CA LEU A 147 -2.61 15.83 7.82
C LEU A 147 -3.79 15.15 8.52
N TRP A 148 -4.01 13.85 8.26
CA TRP A 148 -5.08 13.10 8.91
C TRP A 148 -4.91 13.07 10.43
N LEU A 149 -3.67 12.94 10.90
CA LEU A 149 -3.36 12.98 12.33
C LEU A 149 -3.66 14.36 12.93
N LEU A 150 -3.33 15.45 12.23
CA LEU A 150 -3.60 16.82 12.67
C LEU A 150 -5.10 17.09 12.84
N LEU A 151 -5.93 16.54 11.96
CA LEU A 151 -7.39 16.71 12.00
C LEU A 151 -8.03 16.16 13.28
N HIS A 152 -7.37 15.25 14.01
CA HIS A 152 -7.86 14.79 15.32
C HIS A 152 -7.88 15.90 16.38
N PHE A 153 -7.09 16.95 16.19
CA PHE A 153 -6.90 18.01 17.17
C PHE A 153 -7.60 19.32 16.78
N ARG A 154 -7.68 19.64 15.49
CA ARG A 154 -8.31 20.89 15.03
C ARG A 154 -8.76 20.85 13.57
N LYS A 155 -9.67 21.77 13.24
CA LYS A 155 -9.99 22.16 11.86
C LYS A 155 -8.88 23.02 11.27
N LEU A 156 -8.75 22.98 9.94
CA LEU A 156 -7.82 23.81 9.19
C LEU A 156 -8.48 25.14 8.81
N ASN A 157 -7.66 26.19 8.76
CA ASN A 157 -8.05 27.51 8.30
C ASN A 157 -7.71 27.68 6.81
N GLU A 158 -8.55 28.36 6.04
CA GLU A 158 -8.29 28.57 4.59
C GLU A 158 -6.93 29.24 4.33
N ALA A 159 -6.55 30.20 5.19
CA ALA A 159 -5.29 30.92 5.08
C ALA A 159 -4.02 30.04 5.24
N GLU A 160 -4.14 28.81 5.74
CA GLU A 160 -3.00 27.90 5.90
C GLU A 160 -2.97 26.77 4.87
N LEU A 161 -4.04 26.61 4.07
CA LEU A 161 -4.17 25.50 3.12
C LEU A 161 -3.04 25.50 2.09
N ASP A 162 -2.61 26.67 1.60
CA ASP A 162 -1.50 26.75 0.66
C ASP A 162 -0.18 26.27 1.28
N ASN A 163 0.11 26.69 2.51
CA ASN A 163 1.33 26.27 3.22
C ASN A 163 1.32 24.77 3.54
N ILE A 164 0.15 24.23 3.91
CA ILE A 164 -0.05 22.79 4.06
C ILE A 164 0.19 22.11 2.72
N LEU A 165 -0.52 22.52 1.66
CA LEU A 165 -0.43 21.91 0.33
C LEU A 165 1.00 21.87 -0.19
N GLU A 166 1.76 22.95 -0.06
CA GLU A 166 3.18 22.99 -0.43
C GLU A 166 4.07 22.13 0.48
N ASN A 167 3.66 21.93 1.74
CA ASN A 167 4.27 21.09 2.77
C ASN A 167 5.80 21.28 2.91
N ARG A 168 6.28 22.50 2.69
CA ARG A 168 7.72 22.79 2.67
C ARG A 168 8.35 22.49 4.03
N LYS A 169 9.65 22.19 4.01
CA LYS A 169 10.44 22.05 5.24
C LYS A 169 10.56 23.40 5.95
N VAL A 170 10.22 23.44 7.23
CA VAL A 170 10.30 24.64 8.07
C VAL A 170 11.77 24.99 8.30
N LYS A 171 12.12 26.29 8.25
CA LYS A 171 13.51 26.74 8.39
C LYS A 171 13.93 26.71 9.86
N ASN A 172 15.22 26.47 10.12
CA ASN A 172 15.77 26.40 11.49
C ASN A 172 15.54 27.69 12.31
N GLN A 173 15.44 28.84 11.66
CA GLN A 173 15.19 30.13 12.31
C GLN A 173 13.76 30.23 12.88
N GLU A 174 12.77 29.62 12.21
CA GLU A 174 11.37 29.56 12.66
C GLU A 174 11.17 28.54 13.80
N MET A 175 12.15 27.64 14.02
CA MET A 175 12.10 26.56 15.02
C MET A 175 13.02 26.77 16.23
N GLY A 176 13.47 27.99 16.52
CA GLY A 176 14.24 28.28 17.74
C GLY A 176 15.59 27.57 17.85
N GLY A 177 16.21 27.21 16.72
CA GLY A 177 17.63 26.85 16.66
C GLY A 177 18.03 25.40 16.95
N LYS A 178 17.13 24.45 17.29
CA LYS A 178 17.50 23.03 17.45
C LYS A 178 16.45 22.02 16.93
N ARG A 179 16.93 21.15 16.02
CA ARG A 179 16.42 19.84 15.54
C ARG A 179 15.59 19.79 14.24
N ALA A 180 15.98 18.80 13.41
CA ALA A 180 15.38 18.15 12.23
C ALA A 180 14.46 18.96 11.30
N LYS A 181 14.74 18.92 9.98
CA LYS A 181 13.92 19.53 8.92
C LYS A 181 12.53 18.87 8.81
N LYS A 182 11.59 19.26 9.68
CA LYS A 182 10.17 18.86 9.61
C LYS A 182 9.47 19.56 8.46
N THR A 183 8.50 18.90 7.86
CA THR A 183 7.57 19.55 6.94
C THR A 183 6.61 20.46 7.72
N TYR A 184 5.98 21.42 7.03
CA TYR A 184 5.05 22.36 7.65
C TYR A 184 3.90 21.64 8.39
N THR A 185 3.31 20.61 7.76
CA THR A 185 2.22 19.83 8.38
C THR A 185 2.70 19.08 9.63
N GLU A 186 3.88 18.45 9.57
CA GLU A 186 4.47 17.76 10.72
C GLU A 186 4.82 18.73 11.87
N PHE A 187 5.32 19.92 11.52
CA PHE A 187 5.63 20.96 12.50
C PHE A 187 4.39 21.38 13.29
N ILE A 188 3.28 21.67 12.60
CA ILE A 188 2.02 22.04 13.28
C ILE A 188 1.46 20.86 14.08
N LEU A 189 1.47 19.65 13.53
CA LEU A 189 1.07 18.45 14.27
C LEU A 189 1.81 18.33 15.60
N CYS A 190 3.12 18.59 15.62
CA CYS A 190 3.92 18.52 16.84
C CYS A 190 3.57 19.59 17.89
N GLN A 191 2.90 20.69 17.50
CA GLN A 191 2.39 21.68 18.45
C GLN A 191 1.16 21.16 19.20
N HIS A 192 0.35 20.32 18.55
CA HIS A 192 -0.87 19.72 19.14
C HIS A 192 -0.63 18.33 19.73
N LEU A 193 0.39 17.63 19.25
CA LEU A 193 0.84 16.33 19.73
C LEU A 193 2.33 16.38 20.12
N PRO A 194 2.67 17.01 21.27
CA PRO A 194 4.04 17.08 21.75
C PRO A 194 4.64 15.68 21.90
N GLY A 195 5.86 15.49 21.38
CA GLY A 195 6.54 14.20 21.42
C GLY A 195 6.18 13.23 20.29
N TYR A 196 5.37 13.65 19.31
CA TYR A 196 5.12 12.88 18.09
C TYR A 196 6.43 12.36 17.45
N LYS A 197 6.46 11.06 17.17
CA LYS A 197 7.50 10.39 16.40
C LYS A 197 6.81 9.48 15.39
N LYS A 198 7.20 9.54 14.11
CA LYS A 198 6.58 8.73 13.04
C LYS A 198 6.51 7.22 13.37
N LYS A 199 7.51 6.69 14.08
CA LYS A 199 7.57 5.27 14.49
C LYS A 199 6.79 4.95 15.78
N HIS A 200 6.38 5.96 16.53
CA HIS A 200 5.74 5.81 17.85
C HIS A 200 4.64 6.86 18.00
N VAL A 201 3.48 6.54 17.42
CA VAL A 201 2.28 7.38 17.49
C VAL A 201 1.42 6.91 18.67
N ASN A 202 0.89 7.86 19.45
CA ASN A 202 -0.05 7.55 20.54
C ASN A 202 -1.44 7.24 19.95
N THR A 203 -1.65 5.98 19.59
CA THR A 203 -2.88 5.50 18.94
C THR A 203 -4.12 5.67 19.83
N ASN A 204 -4.02 5.38 21.13
CA ASN A 204 -5.14 5.51 22.06
C ASN A 204 -5.69 6.95 22.11
N LEU A 205 -4.79 7.95 22.15
CA LEU A 205 -5.18 9.35 22.12
C LEU A 205 -5.89 9.71 20.80
N LEU A 206 -5.37 9.24 19.66
CA LEU A 206 -5.99 9.50 18.36
C LEU A 206 -7.37 8.81 18.24
N LEU A 207 -7.48 7.54 18.64
CA LEU A 207 -8.76 6.82 18.64
C LEU A 207 -9.82 7.53 19.48
N SER A 208 -9.44 8.05 20.66
CA SER A 208 -10.36 8.84 21.51
C SER A 208 -10.86 10.15 20.87
N LYS A 209 -10.22 10.59 19.78
CA LYS A 209 -10.53 11.83 19.05
C LYS A 209 -10.97 11.56 17.61
N LEU A 210 -11.31 10.32 17.26
CA LEU A 210 -11.65 9.95 15.89
C LEU A 210 -12.87 10.73 15.36
N ASP A 211 -13.89 10.96 16.20
CA ASP A 211 -15.06 11.76 15.80
C ASP A 211 -14.69 13.23 15.53
N ASN A 212 -13.74 13.78 16.29
CA ASN A 212 -13.21 15.12 15.99
C ASN A 212 -12.51 15.13 14.64
N ALA A 213 -11.74 14.08 14.31
CA ALA A 213 -11.08 13.98 13.01
C ALA A 213 -12.07 13.96 11.85
N LEU A 214 -13.16 13.20 11.99
CA LEU A 214 -14.25 13.18 11.00
C LEU A 214 -14.94 14.55 10.89
N ALA A 215 -15.25 15.20 12.01
CA ALA A 215 -15.87 16.52 12.02
C ALA A 215 -14.95 17.60 11.43
N ASN A 216 -13.66 17.57 11.76
CA ASN A 216 -12.67 18.55 11.27
C ASN A 216 -12.32 18.34 9.79
N ALA A 217 -12.44 17.10 9.29
CA ALA A 217 -12.33 16.80 7.87
C ALA A 217 -13.55 17.31 7.07
N SER A 218 -14.68 17.60 7.74
CA SER A 218 -15.88 18.12 7.08
C SER A 218 -15.60 19.47 6.42
N GLY A 219 -15.70 19.48 5.08
CA GLY A 219 -15.38 20.63 4.23
C GLY A 219 -14.03 20.56 3.54
N LEU A 220 -13.20 19.56 3.84
CA LEU A 220 -12.04 19.23 3.02
C LEU A 220 -12.42 18.21 1.93
N PRO A 221 -11.78 18.26 0.76
CA PRO A 221 -11.88 17.20 -0.23
C PRO A 221 -11.56 15.84 0.37
N GLU A 222 -12.39 14.86 0.04
CA GLU A 222 -12.09 13.47 0.31
C GLU A 222 -11.90 12.69 -1.00
N ASP A 223 -12.53 13.09 -2.10
CA ASP A 223 -12.50 12.39 -3.42
C ASP A 223 -11.06 12.30 -3.96
N PRO A 224 -10.55 11.12 -4.33
CA PRO A 224 -9.21 10.98 -4.89
C PRO A 224 -8.96 11.90 -6.10
N LEU A 225 -9.97 12.16 -6.94
CA LEU A 225 -9.82 13.09 -8.08
C LEU A 225 -9.42 14.50 -7.61
N LEU A 226 -10.05 14.99 -6.55
CA LEU A 226 -9.77 16.31 -5.98
C LEU A 226 -8.48 16.31 -5.16
N LEU A 227 -8.22 15.22 -4.42
CA LEU A 227 -7.04 15.03 -3.59
C LEU A 227 -5.72 15.01 -4.36
N LYS A 228 -5.76 14.84 -5.69
CA LYS A 228 -4.58 15.00 -6.54
C LYS A 228 -3.90 16.36 -6.29
N ASN A 229 -4.71 17.42 -6.19
CA ASN A 229 -4.25 18.81 -6.20
C ASN A 229 -4.71 19.64 -4.99
N GLN A 230 -5.58 19.11 -4.13
CA GLN A 230 -6.13 19.83 -2.98
C GLN A 230 -5.74 19.17 -1.66
N VAL A 231 -5.72 19.96 -0.59
CA VAL A 231 -5.47 19.47 0.78
C VAL A 231 -6.66 18.66 1.25
N GLY A 232 -6.43 17.43 1.70
CA GLY A 232 -7.50 16.60 2.22
C GLY A 232 -7.09 15.15 2.45
N SER A 233 -8.07 14.31 2.80
CA SER A 233 -7.86 12.90 3.05
C SER A 233 -9.08 12.08 2.65
N ALA A 234 -8.83 10.91 2.05
CA ALA A 234 -9.84 9.91 1.78
C ALA A 234 -10.11 8.98 2.98
N VAL A 235 -9.29 9.07 4.04
CA VAL A 235 -9.42 8.23 5.24
C VAL A 235 -10.76 8.39 5.96
N PRO A 236 -11.39 9.59 6.05
CA PRO A 236 -12.73 9.72 6.61
C PRO A 236 -13.77 8.79 5.98
N ARG A 237 -13.74 8.59 4.65
CA ARG A 237 -14.64 7.62 3.98
C ARG A 237 -14.39 6.21 4.46
N LEU A 238 -13.13 5.76 4.45
CA LEU A 238 -12.73 4.44 4.94
C LEU A 238 -13.25 4.21 6.37
N ILE A 239 -13.08 5.18 7.27
CA ILE A 239 -13.54 5.05 8.66
C ILE A 239 -15.07 4.93 8.73
N ARG A 240 -15.81 5.67 7.91
CA ARG A 240 -17.27 5.55 7.87
C ARG A 240 -17.70 4.19 7.32
N ASP A 241 -17.06 3.73 6.24
CA ASP A 241 -17.31 2.41 5.67
C ASP A 241 -17.06 1.28 6.68
N LEU A 242 -15.96 1.35 7.44
CA LEU A 242 -15.65 0.38 8.50
C LEU A 242 -16.69 0.39 9.63
N ARG A 243 -17.15 1.57 10.05
CA ARG A 243 -18.20 1.70 11.08
C ARG A 243 -19.54 1.16 10.62
N ASP A 244 -19.88 1.30 9.35
CA ASP A 244 -21.14 0.79 8.81
C ASP A 244 -21.09 -0.74 8.68
N ALA A 245 -19.97 -1.31 8.22
CA ALA A 245 -19.75 -2.76 8.23
C ALA A 245 -19.82 -3.37 9.64
N GLU A 246 -19.35 -2.66 10.67
CA GLU A 246 -19.45 -3.11 12.06
C GLU A 246 -20.92 -3.13 12.56
N LYS A 247 -21.76 -2.18 12.16
CA LYS A 247 -23.18 -2.17 12.56
C LYS A 247 -23.96 -3.31 11.90
N ASP A 248 -23.67 -3.59 10.63
CA ASP A 248 -24.33 -4.65 9.88
C ASP A 248 -24.01 -6.04 10.45
N SER A 249 -22.81 -6.23 11.01
CA SER A 249 -22.44 -7.51 11.67
C SER A 249 -23.10 -7.74 13.03
N HIS A 250 -23.59 -6.70 13.70
CA HIS A 250 -24.28 -6.81 15.01
C HIS A 250 -25.81 -6.89 14.89
N THR A 251 -26.35 -6.81 13.67
CA THR A 251 -27.80 -6.87 13.40
C THR A 251 -28.24 -8.14 12.67
N GLY A 252 -27.31 -9.06 12.39
CA GLY A 252 -27.54 -10.36 11.74
C GLY A 252 -27.63 -11.54 12.70
#